data_AF-A0A7J9BMH0-F1
#
_entry.id   AF-A0A7J9BMH0-F1
#
_cell.length_a   1.000
_cell.length_b   1.000
_cell.length_c   1.000
_cell.angle_alpha   90.00
_cell.angle_beta   90.00
_cell.angle_gamma   90.00
#
_symmetry.space_group_name_H-M   'P 1'
#
loop_
_entity.id
_entity.type
_entity.pdbx_description
1 polymer ?
#
loop_
_entity_poly.entity_id
_entity_poly.type
_entity_poly.pdbx_seq_one_letter_code
_entity_poly.pdbx_strand_id
1 'polypeptide(L)'
;MPKREMPVILGEWWDRNPLDVLKLALFTGGAPNVSDAYTINGQPGDLYRCSSKEPDRYYKNAETAIYPVEAGETILLRIINSALNQELYFGVANHKLTVVAVDASYTKPFTTNVIMIAPGQTTDVLLTADQPPARYYMAAHAYNTANAAFDNTTTTAILEYESAHYSAKGGKSLKPIFPQLPGFNDTATATAFTAQLRSPCKVKVPIEIDESLFFTVGLGLINCKNKNSPRCQGPNGTRFAASINNVSFVFPRSTSLMQAYYQGQPGVFTTDFPPVPPIQFDYTGNVSRGLWQPVKGTKLVKLKFGSKVQIVFQDTSIVTVEDHPMHIHGYDFYVVGSGFGNFDPKNDPAKFNLVDPPRRNTIGTPPGGWVAIRFVADNPDCTATTTRSTPMLEPISN
;
A
#
# COMPACT_ATOMS: atom_id res chain seq x y z
N MET A 1 16.73 7.56 -23.87
CA MET A 1 16.14 6.30 -23.34
C MET A 1 17.02 5.84 -22.19
N PRO A 2 16.45 5.23 -21.13
CA PRO A 2 17.26 4.74 -20.02
C PRO A 2 18.26 3.69 -20.53
N LYS A 3 19.51 3.77 -20.06
CA LYS A 3 20.58 2.85 -20.49
C LYS A 3 20.48 1.50 -19.77
N ARG A 4 19.94 1.50 -18.55
CA ARG A 4 19.69 0.31 -17.72
C ARG A 4 18.33 0.43 -17.01
N GLU A 5 17.72 -0.71 -16.72
CA GLU A 5 16.52 -0.83 -15.89
C GLU A 5 16.81 -1.75 -14.70
N MET A 6 16.42 -1.36 -13.50
CA MET A 6 16.74 -2.10 -12.27
C MET A 6 15.51 -2.17 -11.34
N PRO A 7 15.10 -3.37 -10.89
CA PRO A 7 14.06 -3.49 -9.87
C PRO A 7 14.56 -3.11 -8.47
N VAL A 8 13.72 -2.40 -7.73
CA VAL A 8 13.92 -2.01 -6.33
C VAL A 8 12.72 -2.52 -5.53
N ILE A 9 12.84 -3.71 -4.95
CA ILE A 9 11.79 -4.38 -4.19
C ILE A 9 11.95 -4.01 -2.72
N LEU A 10 11.03 -3.22 -2.18
CA LEU A 10 10.94 -2.91 -0.76
C LEU A 10 10.18 -4.03 -0.05
N GLY A 11 10.63 -4.46 1.11
CA GLY A 11 9.99 -5.52 1.87
C GLY A 11 10.31 -5.46 3.36
N GLU A 12 9.80 -6.44 4.11
CA GLU A 12 10.00 -6.60 5.54
C GLU A 12 10.64 -7.95 5.85
N TRP A 13 11.42 -8.00 6.93
CA TRP A 13 12.08 -9.20 7.44
C TRP A 13 11.71 -9.42 8.90
N TRP A 14 11.45 -10.68 9.25
CA TRP A 14 11.33 -11.14 10.63
C TRP A 14 12.38 -12.23 10.87
N ASP A 15 13.05 -12.17 12.02
CA ASP A 15 13.89 -13.26 12.51
C ASP A 15 13.05 -14.50 12.84
N ARG A 16 11.77 -14.29 13.19
CA ARG A 16 10.78 -15.35 13.34
C ARG A 16 10.19 -15.77 12.00
N ASN A 17 9.77 -17.03 11.92
CA ASN A 17 8.95 -17.49 10.79
C ASN A 17 7.69 -16.61 10.66
N PRO A 18 7.46 -15.95 9.51
CA PRO A 18 6.31 -15.06 9.32
C PRO A 18 4.96 -15.76 9.54
N LEU A 19 4.86 -17.07 9.24
CA LEU A 19 3.64 -17.84 9.50
C LEU A 19 3.37 -17.99 10.99
N ASP A 20 4.39 -18.02 11.83
CA ASP A 20 4.23 -18.11 13.28
C ASP A 20 3.89 -16.75 13.89
N VAL A 21 4.36 -15.65 13.30
CA VAL A 21 3.90 -14.28 13.61
C VAL A 21 2.39 -14.16 13.34
N LEU A 22 1.93 -14.60 12.16
CA LEU A 22 0.52 -14.61 11.79
C LEU A 22 -0.32 -15.50 12.73
N LYS A 23 0.11 -16.75 12.97
CA LYS A 23 -0.62 -17.68 13.85
C LYS A 23 -0.71 -17.15 15.27
N LEU A 24 0.33 -16.50 15.77
CA LEU A 24 0.32 -15.89 17.09
C LEU A 24 -0.72 -14.76 17.17
N ALA A 25 -0.72 -13.83 16.21
CA ALA A 25 -1.71 -12.76 16.13
C ALA A 25 -3.15 -13.31 16.05
N LEU A 26 -3.39 -14.32 15.20
CA LEU A 26 -4.70 -14.98 15.09
C LEU A 26 -5.10 -15.69 16.39
N PHE A 27 -4.16 -16.30 17.11
CA PHE A 27 -4.44 -16.95 18.38
C PHE A 27 -4.78 -15.92 19.46
N THR A 28 -3.92 -14.92 19.67
CA THR A 28 -4.03 -13.92 20.74
C THR A 28 -5.10 -12.88 20.48
N GLY A 29 -5.45 -12.64 19.22
CA GLY A 29 -6.28 -11.51 18.80
C GLY A 29 -5.63 -10.14 19.03
N GLY A 30 -4.33 -10.10 19.31
CA GLY A 30 -3.53 -8.87 19.35
C GLY A 30 -2.98 -8.51 17.96
N ALA A 31 -2.25 -7.40 17.90
CA ALA A 31 -1.52 -7.02 16.68
C ALA A 31 -0.38 -8.02 16.41
N PRO A 32 0.01 -8.23 15.14
CA PRO A 32 1.20 -9.00 14.81
C PRO A 32 2.47 -8.36 15.37
N ASN A 33 3.51 -9.17 15.57
CA ASN A 33 4.82 -8.64 15.92
C ASN A 33 5.36 -7.78 14.77
N VAL A 34 5.93 -6.63 15.11
CA VAL A 34 6.64 -5.74 14.20
C VAL A 34 7.84 -6.46 13.55
N SER A 35 8.17 -6.12 12.30
CA SER A 35 9.36 -6.62 11.61
C SER A 35 10.66 -6.21 12.31
N ASP A 36 11.71 -6.99 12.10
CA ASP A 36 13.03 -6.72 12.62
C ASP A 36 13.84 -5.80 11.69
N ALA A 37 13.47 -5.76 10.40
CA ALA A 37 14.07 -4.87 9.42
C ALA A 37 13.16 -4.64 8.21
N TYR A 38 13.22 -3.43 7.65
CA TYR A 38 12.93 -3.23 6.23
C TYR A 38 14.06 -3.75 5.34
N THR A 39 13.76 -4.04 4.08
CA THR A 39 14.73 -4.53 3.10
C THR A 39 14.59 -3.85 1.73
N ILE A 40 15.70 -3.74 1.00
CA ILE A 40 15.75 -3.45 -0.43
C ILE A 40 16.33 -4.68 -1.13
N ASN A 41 15.57 -5.28 -2.05
CA ASN A 41 15.88 -6.54 -2.74
C ASN A 41 16.27 -7.66 -1.75
N GLY A 42 15.55 -7.74 -0.62
CA GLY A 42 15.76 -8.77 0.42
C GLY A 42 16.96 -8.52 1.34
N GLN A 43 17.62 -7.36 1.24
CA GLN A 43 18.78 -7.01 2.07
C GLN A 43 18.43 -5.84 3.01
N PRO A 44 18.68 -5.93 4.33
CA PRO A 44 18.41 -4.84 5.26
C PRO A 44 19.25 -3.58 4.99
N GLY A 45 20.52 -3.76 4.63
CA GLY A 45 21.45 -2.67 4.32
C GLY A 45 22.49 -2.41 5.40
N ASP A 46 23.31 -1.37 5.21
CA ASP A 46 24.50 -1.08 6.02
C ASP A 46 24.21 -0.65 7.47
N LEU A 47 22.94 -0.35 7.79
CA LEU A 47 22.53 0.04 9.14
C LEU A 47 22.36 -1.14 10.11
N TYR A 48 22.49 -2.38 9.61
CA TYR A 48 22.26 -3.59 10.38
C TYR A 48 23.54 -4.40 10.56
N ARG A 49 23.66 -5.03 11.72
CA ARG A 49 24.71 -6.04 11.97
C ARG A 49 24.57 -7.17 10.96
N CYS A 50 25.70 -7.73 10.54
CA CYS A 50 25.74 -8.86 9.60
C CYS A 50 25.12 -8.57 8.22
N SER A 51 24.86 -7.30 7.87
CA SER A 51 24.24 -6.89 6.58
C SER A 51 25.11 -5.92 5.77
N SER A 52 26.07 -5.27 6.42
CA SER A 52 27.18 -4.59 5.74
C SER A 52 28.26 -5.61 5.37
N LYS A 53 29.03 -5.36 4.30
CA LYS A 53 30.23 -6.15 3.97
C LYS A 53 31.23 -6.14 5.13
N GLU A 54 31.15 -7.11 6.03
CA GLU A 54 32.24 -7.39 6.95
C GLU A 54 33.35 -8.18 6.23
N PRO A 55 34.64 -7.89 6.49
CA PRO A 55 35.76 -8.60 5.87
C PRO A 55 35.87 -10.08 6.26
N ASP A 56 35.11 -10.56 7.25
CA ASP A 56 35.18 -11.94 7.72
C ASP A 56 34.21 -12.86 6.97
N ARG A 57 34.70 -13.26 5.78
CA ARG A 57 34.59 -14.51 4.99
C ARG A 57 33.51 -15.59 5.20
N TYR A 58 32.60 -15.54 6.17
CA TYR A 58 31.71 -16.68 6.47
C TYR A 58 30.28 -16.53 5.90
N TYR A 59 29.79 -15.31 5.66
CA TYR A 59 28.43 -15.08 5.13
C TYR A 59 28.46 -14.27 3.81
N LYS A 60 28.52 -14.97 2.67
CA LYS A 60 28.54 -14.37 1.31
C LYS A 60 27.19 -13.84 0.81
N ASN A 61 26.10 -14.00 1.58
CA ASN A 61 24.73 -13.86 1.07
C ASN A 61 23.94 -12.68 1.68
N ALA A 62 24.53 -11.92 2.61
CA ALA A 62 23.91 -10.76 3.26
C ALA A 62 24.71 -9.49 2.93
N GLU A 63 24.70 -9.11 1.65
CA GLU A 63 25.39 -7.91 1.20
C GLU A 63 24.39 -6.85 0.80
N THR A 64 24.52 -5.64 1.37
CA THR A 64 23.80 -4.44 0.94
C THR A 64 23.78 -4.33 -0.58
N ALA A 65 22.60 -4.17 -1.17
CA ALA A 65 22.43 -4.13 -2.62
C ALA A 65 23.16 -2.92 -3.24
N ILE A 66 23.92 -3.17 -4.31
CA ILE A 66 24.69 -2.15 -5.04
C ILE A 66 24.14 -2.00 -6.46
N TYR A 67 23.94 -0.75 -6.87
CA TYR A 67 23.40 -0.35 -8.16
C TYR A 67 24.45 0.50 -8.88
N PRO A 68 25.25 -0.09 -9.78
CA PRO A 68 26.32 0.61 -10.47
C PRO A 68 25.79 1.51 -11.58
N VAL A 69 26.32 2.74 -11.66
CA VAL A 69 25.99 3.74 -12.69
C VAL A 69 27.23 4.43 -13.25
N GLU A 70 27.16 4.82 -14.52
CA GLU A 70 28.13 5.71 -15.14
C GLU A 70 27.74 7.18 -14.94
N ALA A 71 28.72 8.08 -14.83
CA ALA A 71 28.43 9.51 -14.71
C ALA A 71 27.66 10.02 -15.96
N GLY A 72 26.57 10.74 -15.73
CA GLY A 72 25.65 11.22 -16.76
C GLY A 72 24.66 10.18 -17.29
N GLU A 73 24.72 8.93 -16.81
CA GLU A 73 23.77 7.88 -17.20
C GLU A 73 22.38 8.15 -16.63
N THR A 74 21.34 7.98 -17.45
CA THR A 74 19.96 7.88 -16.97
C THR A 74 19.54 6.43 -16.88
N ILE A 75 19.07 6.00 -15.70
CA ILE A 75 18.54 4.67 -15.42
C ILE A 75 17.05 4.71 -15.08
N LEU A 76 16.36 3.59 -15.26
CA LEU A 76 14.98 3.39 -14.82
C LEU A 76 14.97 2.49 -13.57
N LEU A 77 14.53 3.03 -12.44
CA LEU A 77 14.29 2.26 -11.22
C LEU A 77 12.81 1.86 -11.16
N ARG A 78 12.55 0.56 -11.02
CA ARG A 78 11.20 -0.01 -10.89
C ARG A 78 10.94 -0.34 -9.43
N ILE A 79 10.34 0.60 -8.70
CA ILE A 79 10.15 0.51 -7.25
C ILE A 79 8.86 -0.25 -6.97
N ILE A 80 8.93 -1.28 -6.14
CA ILE A 80 7.82 -2.17 -5.80
C ILE A 80 7.76 -2.23 -4.28
N ASN A 81 6.62 -1.88 -3.67
CA ASN A 81 6.44 -2.12 -2.24
C ASN A 81 5.75 -3.48 -2.03
N SER A 82 6.55 -4.43 -1.53
CA SER A 82 6.13 -5.78 -1.12
C SER A 82 6.20 -5.98 0.40
N ALA A 83 6.29 -4.89 1.17
CA ALA A 83 6.04 -4.95 2.60
C ALA A 83 4.61 -5.43 2.87
N LEU A 84 4.40 -6.07 4.01
CA LEU A 84 3.10 -6.61 4.40
C LEU A 84 2.24 -5.56 5.10
N ASN A 85 2.84 -4.59 5.77
CA ASN A 85 2.09 -3.70 6.65
C ASN A 85 2.25 -2.21 6.32
N GLN A 86 3.45 -1.77 5.95
CA GLN A 86 3.78 -0.34 5.99
C GLN A 86 3.91 0.31 4.61
N GLU A 87 3.30 1.48 4.50
CA GLU A 87 3.64 2.46 3.49
C GLU A 87 5.06 2.98 3.72
N LEU A 88 5.82 3.20 2.63
CA LEU A 88 7.24 3.56 2.73
C LEU A 88 7.56 4.84 1.97
N TYR A 89 8.27 5.75 2.64
CA TYR A 89 9.04 6.77 1.95
C TYR A 89 10.29 6.15 1.36
N PHE A 90 10.59 6.48 0.10
CA PHE A 90 11.84 6.09 -0.57
C PHE A 90 12.52 7.30 -1.19
N GLY A 91 13.85 7.38 -1.10
CA GLY A 91 14.63 8.44 -1.72
C GLY A 91 16.07 8.02 -2.02
N VAL A 92 16.73 8.79 -2.88
CA VAL A 92 18.13 8.57 -3.27
C VAL A 92 18.94 9.83 -2.98
N ALA A 93 20.03 9.69 -2.23
CA ALA A 93 20.78 10.85 -1.74
C ALA A 93 21.25 11.74 -2.89
N ASN A 94 20.96 13.03 -2.82
CA ASN A 94 21.31 14.06 -3.82
C ASN A 94 20.78 13.83 -5.25
N HIS A 95 19.92 12.84 -5.49
CA HIS A 95 19.38 12.59 -6.83
C HIS A 95 17.87 12.86 -6.84
N LYS A 96 17.42 13.56 -7.88
CA LYS A 96 15.99 13.73 -8.14
C LYS A 96 15.44 12.52 -8.88
N LEU A 97 14.19 12.19 -8.61
CA LEU A 97 13.45 11.08 -9.18
C LEU A 97 12.34 11.61 -10.08
N THR A 98 12.38 11.29 -11.36
CA THR A 98 11.31 11.66 -12.29
C THR A 98 10.36 10.48 -12.44
N VAL A 99 9.18 10.57 -11.83
CA VAL A 99 8.14 9.54 -11.90
C VAL A 99 7.58 9.50 -13.31
N VAL A 100 7.50 8.31 -13.92
CA VAL A 100 7.02 8.13 -15.29
C VAL A 100 5.92 7.10 -15.44
N ALA A 101 5.81 6.14 -14.52
CA ALA A 101 4.70 5.20 -14.46
C ALA A 101 4.37 4.81 -13.02
N VAL A 102 3.11 4.41 -12.80
CA VAL A 102 2.61 3.85 -11.55
C VAL A 102 1.67 2.70 -11.88
N ASP A 103 1.75 1.60 -11.13
CA ASP A 103 0.89 0.42 -11.33
C ASP A 103 0.84 -0.05 -12.80
N ALA A 104 2.02 -0.14 -13.44
CA ALA A 104 2.21 -0.46 -14.87
C ALA A 104 1.47 0.47 -15.87
N SER A 105 0.98 1.62 -15.42
CA SER A 105 0.36 2.66 -16.25
C SER A 105 1.24 3.90 -16.29
N TYR A 106 1.51 4.43 -17.47
CA TYR A 106 2.22 5.71 -17.58
C TYR A 106 1.46 6.82 -16.85
N THR A 107 2.21 7.73 -16.24
CA THR A 107 1.69 8.95 -15.60
C THR A 107 2.27 10.18 -16.30
N LYS A 108 1.65 11.34 -16.12
CA LYS A 108 2.26 12.60 -16.52
C LYS A 108 3.56 12.78 -15.73
N PRO A 109 4.73 12.91 -16.37
CA PRO A 109 5.98 12.94 -15.63
C PRO A 109 6.07 14.15 -14.69
N PHE A 110 6.57 13.89 -13.48
CA PHE A 110 6.92 14.93 -12.51
C PHE A 110 8.16 14.51 -11.73
N THR A 111 8.89 15.49 -11.20
CA THR A 111 10.15 15.27 -10.50
C THR A 111 9.98 15.53 -9.02
N THR A 112 10.48 14.61 -8.18
CA THR A 112 10.42 14.67 -6.72
C THR A 112 11.74 14.19 -6.11
N ASN A 113 11.97 14.47 -4.82
CA ASN A 113 13.09 13.92 -4.07
C ASN A 113 12.71 12.64 -3.31
N VAL A 114 11.41 12.45 -3.04
CA VAL A 114 10.87 11.37 -2.22
C VAL A 114 9.67 10.75 -2.93
N ILE A 115 9.60 9.43 -2.90
CA ILE A 115 8.47 8.62 -3.34
C ILE A 115 7.68 8.17 -2.12
N MET A 116 6.36 8.27 -2.19
CA MET A 116 5.44 7.63 -1.25
C MET A 116 4.85 6.41 -1.95
N ILE A 117 5.05 5.21 -1.41
CA ILE A 117 4.58 3.97 -2.01
C ILE A 117 3.97 3.03 -0.97
N ALA A 118 2.72 2.62 -1.20
CA ALA A 118 2.00 1.68 -0.35
C ALA A 118 2.22 0.22 -0.76
N PRO A 119 2.07 -0.76 0.14
CA PRO A 119 2.03 -2.18 -0.20
C PRO A 119 1.17 -2.45 -1.44
N GLY A 120 1.70 -3.25 -2.38
CA GLY A 120 1.04 -3.59 -3.64
C GLY A 120 1.18 -2.58 -4.77
N GLN A 121 1.61 -1.35 -4.48
CA GLN A 121 1.86 -0.34 -5.51
C GLN A 121 3.22 -0.55 -6.18
N THR A 122 3.30 -0.10 -7.43
CA THR A 122 4.59 0.04 -8.16
C THR A 122 4.77 1.46 -8.67
N THR A 123 6.02 1.92 -8.73
CA THR A 123 6.38 3.26 -9.24
C THR A 123 7.67 3.18 -10.04
N ASP A 124 7.60 3.56 -11.30
CA ASP A 124 8.77 3.65 -12.19
C ASP A 124 9.31 5.08 -12.19
N VAL A 125 10.61 5.21 -11.92
CA VAL A 125 11.28 6.52 -11.88
C VAL A 125 12.55 6.54 -12.73
N LEU A 126 12.75 7.63 -13.46
CA LEU A 126 14.01 7.94 -14.09
C LEU A 126 14.91 8.67 -13.10
N LEU A 127 16.15 8.19 -12.96
CA LEU A 127 17.21 8.83 -12.20
C LEU A 127 18.38 9.10 -13.14
N THR A 128 18.93 10.31 -13.11
CA THR A 128 20.15 10.65 -13.86
C THR A 128 21.31 10.78 -12.89
N ALA A 129 22.41 10.08 -13.15
CA ALA A 129 23.64 10.09 -12.36
C ALA A 129 24.44 11.39 -12.60
N ASP A 130 23.90 12.51 -12.15
CA ASP A 130 24.39 13.88 -12.39
C ASP A 130 25.26 14.43 -11.24
N GLN A 131 25.54 13.63 -10.22
CA GLN A 131 26.34 14.01 -9.05
C GLN A 131 27.83 13.66 -9.25
N PRO A 132 28.74 14.25 -8.44
CA PRO A 132 30.16 13.86 -8.45
C PRO A 132 30.35 12.35 -8.22
N PRO A 133 31.31 11.68 -8.89
CA PRO A 133 31.53 10.25 -8.70
C PRO A 133 31.81 9.86 -7.25
N ALA A 134 30.81 9.25 -6.61
CA ALA A 134 30.83 8.82 -5.22
C ALA A 134 29.79 7.69 -4.98
N ARG A 135 29.49 7.41 -3.72
CA ARG A 135 28.47 6.43 -3.29
C ARG A 135 27.33 7.18 -2.61
N TYR A 136 26.10 6.83 -2.95
CA TYR A 136 24.88 7.48 -2.48
C TYR A 136 23.92 6.42 -1.96
N TYR A 137 23.39 6.57 -0.76
CA TYR A 137 22.36 5.67 -0.28
C TYR A 137 21.05 5.90 -1.04
N MET A 138 20.44 4.80 -1.45
CA MET A 138 19.00 4.69 -1.60
C MET A 138 18.47 4.20 -0.26
N ALA A 139 17.44 4.84 0.28
CA ALA A 139 16.93 4.49 1.60
C ALA A 139 15.41 4.50 1.62
N ALA A 140 14.83 3.63 2.45
CA ALA A 140 13.40 3.62 2.72
C ALA A 140 13.09 3.43 4.21
N HIS A 141 12.01 4.04 4.68
CA HIS A 141 11.48 3.91 6.03
C HIS A 141 9.97 4.18 6.06
N ALA A 142 9.33 3.82 7.17
CA ALA A 142 7.88 3.88 7.34
C ALA A 142 7.28 5.28 7.20
N TYR A 143 6.11 5.34 6.56
CA TYR A 143 5.10 6.36 6.81
C TYR A 143 4.01 5.74 7.71
N ASN A 144 3.82 6.30 8.91
CA ASN A 144 2.83 5.84 9.88
C ASN A 144 2.21 7.01 10.65
N THR A 145 0.88 7.07 10.67
CA THR A 145 0.10 8.00 11.49
C THR A 145 -0.73 7.31 12.57
N ALA A 146 -0.84 5.97 12.50
CA ALA A 146 -1.60 5.20 13.45
C ALA A 146 -0.90 5.18 14.81
N ASN A 147 -1.70 5.22 15.88
CA ASN A 147 -1.20 5.04 17.24
C ASN A 147 -0.98 3.54 17.56
N ALA A 148 -0.08 2.92 16.79
CA ALA A 148 0.29 1.51 16.88
C ALA A 148 1.81 1.36 16.81
N ALA A 149 2.31 0.22 17.30
CA ALA A 149 3.72 -0.12 17.14
C ALA A 149 4.00 -0.47 15.66
N PHE A 150 5.11 0.05 15.13
CA PHE A 150 5.54 -0.15 13.75
C PHE A 150 7.05 -0.28 13.70
N ASP A 151 7.57 -0.77 12.57
CA ASP A 151 9.00 -0.87 12.33
C ASP A 151 9.53 0.52 12.01
N ASN A 152 10.32 1.09 12.91
CA ASN A 152 10.90 2.43 12.76
C ASN A 152 12.38 2.37 12.32
N THR A 153 12.78 1.25 11.73
CA THR A 153 14.11 1.10 11.15
C THR A 153 14.19 1.76 9.77
N THR A 154 15.38 1.78 9.18
CA THR A 154 15.61 2.29 7.82
C THR A 154 16.40 1.24 7.05
N THR A 155 15.94 0.89 5.86
CA THR A 155 16.68 0.03 4.95
C THR A 155 17.52 0.85 3.98
N THR A 156 18.66 0.29 3.55
CA THR A 156 19.57 0.97 2.62
C THR A 156 20.08 0.07 1.51
N ALA A 157 20.29 0.68 0.35
CA ALA A 157 21.04 0.17 -0.79
C ALA A 157 21.96 1.27 -1.32
N ILE A 158 22.92 0.95 -2.18
CA ILE A 158 23.95 1.90 -2.60
C ILE A 158 23.89 2.11 -4.11
N LEU A 159 23.62 3.34 -4.53
CA LEU A 159 23.90 3.81 -5.88
C LEU A 159 25.38 4.17 -5.96
N GLU A 160 26.15 3.43 -6.77
CA GLU A 160 27.61 3.55 -6.85
C GLU A 160 28.04 3.99 -8.24
N TYR A 161 28.72 5.13 -8.31
CA TYR A 161 29.34 5.58 -9.55
C TYR A 161 30.53 4.67 -9.85
N GLU A 162 30.60 4.07 -11.04
CA GLU A 162 31.68 3.15 -11.41
C GLU A 162 33.08 3.81 -11.30
N SER A 163 33.14 5.14 -11.51
CA SER A 163 34.37 5.93 -11.36
C SER A 163 34.68 6.39 -9.94
N ALA A 164 33.85 6.05 -8.93
CA ALA A 164 34.04 6.45 -7.54
C ALA A 164 35.38 5.95 -6.95
N HIS A 165 35.89 4.81 -7.41
CA HIS A 165 37.18 4.26 -6.97
C HIS A 165 38.38 5.15 -7.33
N TYR A 166 38.30 5.90 -8.43
CA TYR A 166 39.36 6.84 -8.83
C TYR A 166 39.36 8.12 -7.99
N SER A 167 38.23 8.46 -7.37
CA SER A 167 38.08 9.62 -6.48
C SER A 167 38.58 9.36 -5.05
N ALA A 168 38.74 8.09 -4.67
CA ALA A 168 39.20 7.68 -3.35
C ALA A 168 40.73 7.85 -3.19
N LYS A 169 41.19 9.06 -2.84
CA LYS A 169 42.61 9.27 -2.48
C LYS A 169 42.98 8.38 -1.28
N GLY A 170 43.94 7.47 -1.48
CA GLY A 170 44.49 6.62 -0.41
C GLY A 170 43.75 5.30 -0.15
N GLY A 171 42.94 4.80 -1.08
CA GLY A 171 42.38 3.43 -1.03
C GLY A 171 41.25 3.22 0.00
N LYS A 172 40.74 4.28 0.63
CA LYS A 172 39.57 4.20 1.52
C LYS A 172 38.27 4.36 0.73
N SER A 173 37.38 3.38 0.84
CA SER A 173 36.03 3.47 0.26
C SER A 173 35.30 4.70 0.80
N LEU A 174 34.69 5.49 -0.09
CA LEU A 174 33.90 6.66 0.30
C LEU A 174 32.67 6.18 1.07
N LYS A 175 32.41 6.77 2.25
CA LYS A 175 31.17 6.51 2.99
C LYS A 175 29.99 7.02 2.15
N PRO A 176 28.93 6.23 1.94
CA PRO A 176 27.80 6.70 1.16
C PRO A 176 27.05 7.84 1.87
N ILE A 177 26.50 8.76 1.07
CA ILE A 177 25.74 9.91 1.55
C ILE A 177 24.28 9.49 1.78
N PHE A 178 23.67 9.90 2.90
CA PHE A 178 22.26 9.60 3.19
C PHE A 178 21.30 10.60 2.52
N PRO A 179 20.14 10.15 2.01
CA PRO A 179 19.06 11.06 1.60
C PRO A 179 18.40 11.70 2.82
N GLN A 180 17.84 12.89 2.61
CA GLN A 180 16.90 13.47 3.57
C GLN A 180 15.52 12.88 3.31
N LEU A 181 15.08 11.98 4.19
CA LEU A 181 13.72 11.45 4.17
C LEU A 181 12.81 12.26 5.12
N PRO A 182 11.49 12.30 4.86
CA PRO A 182 10.53 12.98 5.72
C PRO A 182 10.46 12.36 7.12
N GLY A 183 9.76 13.02 8.05
CA GLY A 183 9.36 12.35 9.29
C GLY A 183 8.38 11.22 9.01
N PHE A 184 8.40 10.15 9.81
CA PHE A 184 7.48 9.01 9.61
C PHE A 184 6.00 9.41 9.63
N ASN A 185 5.65 10.53 10.28
CA ASN A 185 4.29 11.05 10.40
C ASN A 185 4.02 12.28 9.51
N ASP A 186 4.86 12.54 8.51
CA ASP A 186 4.71 13.70 7.62
C ASP A 186 3.62 13.49 6.56
N THR A 187 2.35 13.53 6.97
CA THR A 187 1.20 13.37 6.06
C THR A 187 1.18 14.40 4.94
N ALA A 188 1.75 15.59 5.14
CA ALA A 188 1.79 16.63 4.12
C ALA A 188 2.65 16.19 2.92
N THR A 189 3.81 15.58 3.18
CA THR A 189 4.68 15.05 2.11
C THR A 189 4.05 13.86 1.37
N ALA A 190 3.46 12.90 2.10
CA ALA A 190 2.71 11.79 1.48
C ALA A 190 1.58 12.30 0.56
N THR A 191 0.78 13.24 1.06
CA THR A 191 -0.33 13.84 0.31
C THR A 191 0.17 14.59 -0.94
N ALA A 192 1.25 15.37 -0.80
CA ALA A 192 1.81 16.13 -1.90
C ALA A 192 2.38 15.24 -3.01
N PHE A 193 2.93 14.07 -2.68
CA PHE A 193 3.34 13.09 -3.68
C PHE A 193 2.13 12.53 -4.43
N THR A 194 1.14 12.00 -3.72
CA THR A 194 -0.05 11.36 -4.33
C THR A 194 -0.85 12.35 -5.19
N ALA A 195 -0.95 13.62 -4.78
CA ALA A 195 -1.67 14.66 -5.53
C ALA A 195 -1.04 15.02 -6.89
N GLN A 196 0.23 14.66 -7.14
CA GLN A 196 0.90 14.91 -8.41
C GLN A 196 0.58 13.85 -9.48
N LEU A 197 0.05 12.68 -9.09
CA LEU A 197 -0.25 11.58 -10.00
C LEU A 197 -1.42 11.93 -10.93
N ARG A 198 -1.19 11.84 -12.25
CA ARG A 198 -2.20 12.12 -13.29
C ARG A 198 -1.97 11.24 -14.50
N SER A 199 -3.04 10.84 -15.20
CA SER A 199 -2.87 10.21 -16.52
C SER A 199 -2.10 11.11 -17.49
N PRO A 200 -1.33 10.56 -18.44
CA PRO A 200 -0.48 11.34 -19.34
C PRO A 200 -1.29 12.18 -20.33
N CYS A 201 -2.57 11.84 -20.53
CA CYS A 201 -3.50 12.55 -21.41
C CYS A 201 -4.92 12.41 -20.89
N LYS A 202 -5.87 13.07 -21.58
CA LYS A 202 -7.30 12.95 -21.26
C LYS A 202 -7.75 11.50 -21.44
N VAL A 203 -8.41 10.96 -20.41
CA VAL A 203 -8.91 9.58 -20.38
C VAL A 203 -10.43 9.52 -20.38
N LYS A 204 -10.98 8.35 -20.74
CA LYS A 204 -12.42 8.08 -20.68
C LYS A 204 -12.79 7.54 -19.30
N VAL A 205 -13.14 8.44 -18.39
CA VAL A 205 -13.65 8.10 -17.06
C VAL A 205 -15.17 8.00 -17.15
N PRO A 206 -15.81 7.01 -16.52
CA PRO A 206 -17.27 6.98 -16.41
C PRO A 206 -17.81 8.27 -15.79
N ILE A 207 -18.72 8.97 -16.48
CA ILE A 207 -19.33 10.21 -15.99
C ILE A 207 -20.68 9.91 -15.35
N GLU A 208 -21.54 9.18 -16.08
CA GLU A 208 -22.76 8.59 -15.56
C GLU A 208 -22.39 7.34 -14.75
N ILE A 209 -22.97 7.18 -13.58
CA ILE A 209 -22.68 6.09 -12.66
C ILE A 209 -23.92 5.22 -12.53
N ASP A 210 -23.75 3.93 -12.82
CA ASP A 210 -24.81 2.92 -12.69
C ASP A 210 -24.86 2.38 -11.24
N GLU A 211 -23.68 2.20 -10.63
CA GLU A 211 -23.51 1.65 -9.29
C GLU A 211 -22.63 2.58 -8.45
N SER A 212 -23.19 3.20 -7.41
CA SER A 212 -22.45 4.09 -6.50
C SER A 212 -22.36 3.46 -5.12
N LEU A 213 -21.15 3.09 -4.72
CA LEU A 213 -20.84 2.37 -3.49
C LEU A 213 -20.08 3.30 -2.53
N PHE A 214 -20.42 3.23 -1.24
CA PHE A 214 -19.75 3.96 -0.18
C PHE A 214 -19.30 2.99 0.89
N PHE A 215 -17.99 2.84 1.04
CA PHE A 215 -17.35 1.82 1.85
C PHE A 215 -16.56 2.46 2.97
N THR A 216 -17.06 2.38 4.20
CA THR A 216 -16.26 2.71 5.38
C THR A 216 -15.24 1.60 5.60
N VAL A 217 -13.96 1.95 5.67
CA VAL A 217 -12.84 1.03 5.89
C VAL A 217 -12.22 1.37 7.24
N GLY A 218 -11.80 0.35 7.97
CA GLY A 218 -11.09 0.56 9.22
C GLY A 218 -10.99 -0.68 10.08
N LEU A 219 -10.31 -0.50 11.21
CA LEU A 219 -10.19 -1.49 12.26
C LEU A 219 -11.50 -1.65 13.05
N GLY A 220 -11.54 -2.69 13.87
CA GLY A 220 -12.60 -2.99 14.80
C GLY A 220 -12.09 -3.86 15.94
N LEU A 221 -12.90 -3.99 17.00
CA LEU A 221 -12.59 -4.78 18.18
C LEU A 221 -13.73 -5.75 18.47
N ILE A 222 -13.44 -7.04 18.48
CA ILE A 222 -14.39 -8.08 18.87
C ILE A 222 -14.27 -8.34 20.37
N ASN A 223 -15.37 -8.20 21.09
CA ASN A 223 -15.40 -8.44 22.52
C ASN A 223 -15.15 -9.91 22.88
N CYS A 224 -14.36 -10.12 23.93
CA CYS A 224 -14.15 -11.43 24.52
C CYS A 224 -15.09 -11.69 25.69
N LYS A 225 -15.53 -12.95 25.83
CA LYS A 225 -16.24 -13.41 27.04
C LYS A 225 -15.35 -13.34 28.28
N ASN A 226 -14.09 -13.76 28.16
CA ASN A 226 -13.08 -13.65 29.20
C ASN A 226 -11.97 -12.70 28.73
N LYS A 227 -11.95 -11.48 29.29
CA LYS A 227 -10.99 -10.42 28.94
C LYS A 227 -9.54 -10.77 29.27
N ASN A 228 -9.32 -11.65 30.24
CA ASN A 228 -7.97 -12.07 30.69
C ASN A 228 -7.48 -13.33 29.97
N SER A 229 -8.22 -13.82 28.96
CA SER A 229 -7.79 -14.96 28.17
C SER A 229 -6.52 -14.63 27.38
N PRO A 230 -5.58 -15.58 27.21
CA PRO A 230 -4.45 -15.40 26.29
C PRO A 230 -4.89 -15.17 24.84
N ARG A 231 -6.18 -15.42 24.53
CA ARG A 231 -6.82 -15.15 23.23
C ARG A 231 -7.42 -13.74 23.12
N CYS A 232 -7.15 -12.84 24.06
CA CYS A 232 -7.78 -11.52 24.10
C CYS A 232 -6.75 -10.43 24.43
N GLN A 233 -5.71 -10.34 23.59
CA GLN A 233 -4.60 -9.40 23.78
C GLN A 233 -4.76 -8.09 23.01
N GLY A 234 -5.92 -7.86 22.38
CA GLY A 234 -6.27 -6.55 21.86
C GLY A 234 -6.61 -5.55 22.98
N PRO A 235 -6.75 -4.25 22.65
CA PRO A 235 -7.06 -3.21 23.62
C PRO A 235 -8.25 -3.54 24.51
N ASN A 236 -8.16 -3.29 25.82
CA ASN A 236 -9.22 -3.54 26.79
C ASN A 236 -9.73 -5.00 26.86
N GLY A 237 -8.86 -5.98 26.56
CA GLY A 237 -9.20 -7.40 26.61
C GLY A 237 -10.13 -7.83 25.47
N THR A 238 -9.94 -7.24 24.30
CA THR A 238 -10.68 -7.53 23.06
C THR A 238 -9.80 -8.26 22.06
N ARG A 239 -10.30 -8.45 20.84
CA ARG A 239 -9.54 -8.99 19.70
C ARG A 239 -9.64 -8.02 18.53
N PHE A 240 -8.53 -7.70 17.88
CA PHE A 240 -8.56 -6.92 16.64
C PHE A 240 -9.37 -7.63 15.55
N ALA A 241 -9.99 -6.82 14.72
CA ALA A 241 -10.63 -7.16 13.46
C ALA A 241 -10.45 -5.97 12.50
N ALA A 242 -10.70 -6.19 11.22
CA ALA A 242 -10.89 -5.15 10.24
C ALA A 242 -12.24 -5.38 9.54
N SER A 243 -12.80 -4.32 8.96
CA SER A 243 -14.07 -4.41 8.26
C SER A 243 -14.25 -3.37 7.17
N ILE A 244 -15.11 -3.72 6.20
CA ILE A 244 -15.67 -2.79 5.24
C ILE A 244 -17.18 -2.74 5.48
N ASN A 245 -17.74 -1.54 5.65
CA ASN A 245 -19.14 -1.32 6.02
C ASN A 245 -19.61 -2.19 7.19
N ASN A 246 -18.77 -2.29 8.23
CA ASN A 246 -19.01 -3.07 9.45
C ASN A 246 -19.12 -4.60 9.24
N VAL A 247 -18.71 -5.10 8.06
CA VAL A 247 -18.60 -6.53 7.77
C VAL A 247 -17.13 -6.95 7.82
N SER A 248 -16.79 -7.82 8.76
CA SER A 248 -15.46 -8.44 8.84
C SER A 248 -15.46 -9.72 8.01
N PHE A 249 -14.75 -9.69 6.88
CA PHE A 249 -14.79 -10.77 5.90
C PHE A 249 -14.25 -12.09 6.49
N VAL A 250 -14.96 -13.19 6.22
CA VAL A 250 -14.51 -14.53 6.61
C VAL A 250 -14.26 -15.37 5.37
N PHE A 251 -13.02 -15.80 5.19
CA PHE A 251 -12.66 -16.71 4.11
C PHE A 251 -13.40 -18.06 4.25
N PRO A 252 -14.02 -18.56 3.17
CA PRO A 252 -14.49 -19.94 3.12
C PRO A 252 -13.37 -20.94 3.41
N ARG A 253 -13.68 -22.05 4.08
CA ARG A 253 -12.66 -23.03 4.51
C ARG A 253 -12.36 -24.13 3.50
N SER A 254 -13.28 -24.42 2.58
CA SER A 254 -13.20 -25.61 1.71
C SER A 254 -13.42 -25.29 0.24
N THR A 255 -14.35 -24.39 -0.07
CA THR A 255 -14.72 -24.05 -1.45
C THR A 255 -14.38 -22.59 -1.70
N SER A 256 -13.63 -22.29 -2.76
CA SER A 256 -13.40 -20.89 -3.15
C SER A 256 -14.72 -20.20 -3.53
N LEU A 257 -14.79 -18.88 -3.39
CA LEU A 257 -15.96 -18.11 -3.80
C LEU A 257 -16.33 -18.37 -5.26
N MET A 258 -15.31 -18.45 -6.13
CA MET A 258 -15.47 -18.71 -7.55
C MET A 258 -16.08 -20.08 -7.81
N GLN A 259 -15.54 -21.12 -7.18
CA GLN A 259 -16.07 -22.47 -7.32
C GLN A 259 -17.52 -22.55 -6.81
N ALA A 260 -17.80 -21.95 -5.65
CA ALA A 260 -19.14 -21.95 -5.09
C ALA A 260 -20.15 -21.23 -6.00
N TYR A 261 -19.72 -20.13 -6.62
CA TYR A 261 -20.53 -19.40 -7.59
C TYR A 261 -20.83 -20.24 -8.84
N TYR A 262 -19.81 -20.83 -9.46
CA TYR A 262 -19.97 -21.64 -10.68
C TYR A 262 -20.81 -22.89 -10.47
N GLN A 263 -20.67 -23.54 -9.32
CA GLN A 263 -21.39 -24.77 -8.99
C GLN A 263 -22.76 -24.51 -8.36
N GLY A 264 -23.13 -23.25 -8.15
CA GLY A 264 -24.37 -22.89 -7.45
C GLY A 264 -24.43 -23.44 -6.03
N GLN A 265 -23.28 -23.57 -5.35
CA GLN A 265 -23.19 -24.18 -4.03
C GLN A 265 -23.80 -23.25 -2.97
N PRO A 266 -24.89 -23.65 -2.30
CA PRO A 266 -25.53 -22.81 -1.29
C PRO A 266 -24.69 -22.73 0.00
N GLY A 267 -24.83 -21.62 0.73
CA GLY A 267 -24.28 -21.46 2.07
C GLY A 267 -22.79 -21.08 2.16
N VAL A 268 -22.11 -20.84 1.03
CA VAL A 268 -20.69 -20.41 1.03
C VAL A 268 -20.56 -18.89 1.18
N PHE A 269 -21.40 -18.13 0.49
CA PHE A 269 -21.44 -16.67 0.56
C PHE A 269 -22.87 -16.16 0.36
N THR A 270 -23.05 -14.87 0.60
CA THR A 270 -24.28 -14.12 0.32
C THR A 270 -23.96 -12.91 -0.56
N THR A 271 -24.94 -12.39 -1.31
CA THR A 271 -24.74 -11.27 -2.26
C THR A 271 -25.34 -9.96 -1.77
N ASP A 272 -25.55 -9.87 -0.46
CA ASP A 272 -26.19 -8.75 0.26
C ASP A 272 -25.15 -7.90 1.01
N PHE A 273 -23.92 -7.78 0.48
CA PHE A 273 -22.96 -6.84 1.04
C PHE A 273 -23.55 -5.42 0.96
N PRO A 274 -23.56 -4.65 2.06
CA PRO A 274 -24.24 -3.37 2.08
C PRO A 274 -23.51 -2.35 1.19
N PRO A 275 -24.19 -1.73 0.21
CA PRO A 275 -23.56 -0.79 -0.73
C PRO A 275 -23.17 0.54 -0.06
N VAL A 276 -23.72 0.81 1.12
CA VAL A 276 -23.45 1.96 1.99
C VAL A 276 -23.35 1.47 3.44
N PRO A 277 -22.66 2.17 4.35
CA PRO A 277 -22.52 1.77 5.75
C PRO A 277 -23.91 1.65 6.39
N PRO A 278 -24.19 0.56 7.11
CA PRO A 278 -25.51 0.34 7.73
C PRO A 278 -25.93 1.43 8.73
N ILE A 279 -24.94 2.12 9.32
CA ILE A 279 -25.14 3.22 10.26
C ILE A 279 -24.23 4.36 9.80
N GLN A 280 -24.83 5.54 9.63
CA GLN A 280 -24.09 6.77 9.37
C GLN A 280 -23.70 7.45 10.68
N PHE A 281 -22.48 7.93 10.77
CA PHE A 281 -21.94 8.67 11.89
C PHE A 281 -20.83 9.60 11.38
N ASP A 282 -20.29 10.43 12.26
CA ASP A 282 -19.09 11.20 11.96
C ASP A 282 -17.88 10.24 11.93
N TYR A 283 -17.54 9.76 10.72
CA TYR A 283 -16.58 8.67 10.52
C TYR A 283 -15.18 9.01 11.05
N THR A 284 -14.79 10.27 10.93
CA THR A 284 -13.44 10.77 11.26
C THR A 284 -13.39 11.55 12.57
N GLY A 285 -14.54 11.76 13.22
CA GLY A 285 -14.67 12.41 14.52
C GLY A 285 -14.52 11.47 15.71
N ASN A 286 -15.28 11.73 16.78
CA ASN A 286 -15.27 10.90 17.99
C ASN A 286 -16.31 9.77 17.89
N VAL A 287 -15.87 8.57 17.49
CA VAL A 287 -16.76 7.43 17.22
C VAL A 287 -17.10 6.67 18.51
N SER A 288 -18.39 6.54 18.81
CA SER A 288 -18.89 5.79 19.96
C SER A 288 -18.38 4.34 19.95
N ARG A 289 -17.92 3.87 21.12
CA ARG A 289 -17.42 2.49 21.33
C ARG A 289 -18.42 1.40 20.93
N GLY A 290 -19.72 1.69 20.92
CA GLY A 290 -20.75 0.75 20.46
C GLY A 290 -20.63 0.39 18.98
N LEU A 291 -20.00 1.24 18.17
CA LEU A 291 -19.83 1.05 16.73
C LEU A 291 -18.52 0.34 16.34
N TRP A 292 -17.67 0.00 17.31
CA TRP A 292 -16.35 -0.57 17.04
C TRP A 292 -16.37 -2.08 16.76
N GLN A 293 -17.54 -2.72 16.80
CA GLN A 293 -17.70 -4.17 16.71
C GLN A 293 -18.25 -4.58 15.35
N PRO A 294 -17.38 -5.01 14.42
CA PRO A 294 -17.84 -5.52 13.14
C PRO A 294 -18.47 -6.91 13.26
N VAL A 295 -19.38 -7.18 12.33
CA VAL A 295 -20.07 -8.46 12.21
C VAL A 295 -19.34 -9.33 11.19
N LYS A 296 -19.03 -10.57 11.58
CA LYS A 296 -18.40 -11.53 10.67
C LYS A 296 -19.35 -11.94 9.57
N GLY A 297 -18.87 -12.00 8.33
CA GLY A 297 -19.66 -12.52 7.22
C GLY A 297 -18.86 -12.73 5.94
N THR A 298 -19.36 -13.62 5.09
CA THR A 298 -18.86 -13.82 3.72
C THR A 298 -19.90 -13.23 2.78
N LYS A 299 -19.81 -11.91 2.57
CA LYS A 299 -20.78 -11.12 1.81
C LYS A 299 -20.09 -10.50 0.60
N LEU A 300 -20.72 -10.56 -0.56
CA LEU A 300 -20.21 -10.04 -1.83
C LEU A 300 -21.12 -8.95 -2.38
N VAL A 301 -20.53 -8.00 -3.12
CA VAL A 301 -21.29 -7.08 -3.97
C VAL A 301 -21.40 -7.70 -5.36
N LYS A 302 -22.63 -7.88 -5.83
CA LYS A 302 -22.89 -8.38 -7.18
C LYS A 302 -23.06 -7.21 -8.14
N LEU A 303 -22.18 -7.11 -9.14
CA LEU A 303 -22.26 -6.07 -10.17
C LEU A 303 -22.77 -6.66 -11.48
N LYS A 304 -23.56 -5.88 -12.21
CA LYS A 304 -23.95 -6.21 -13.57
C LYS A 304 -22.77 -5.93 -14.50
N PHE A 305 -22.50 -6.86 -15.43
CA PHE A 305 -21.46 -6.66 -16.45
C PHE A 305 -21.70 -5.38 -17.25
N GLY A 306 -20.63 -4.60 -17.45
CA GLY A 306 -20.64 -3.31 -18.14
C GLY A 306 -21.09 -2.13 -17.28
N SER A 307 -21.43 -2.34 -16.00
CA SER A 307 -21.83 -1.23 -15.12
C SER A 307 -20.68 -0.27 -14.89
N LYS A 308 -20.97 1.03 -14.95
CA LYS A 308 -20.08 2.12 -14.57
C LYS A 308 -20.12 2.29 -13.05
N VAL A 309 -19.06 1.89 -12.37
CA VAL A 309 -19.01 1.81 -10.91
C VAL A 309 -18.23 3.00 -10.35
N GLN A 310 -18.77 3.61 -9.30
CA GLN A 310 -18.04 4.48 -8.39
C GLN A 310 -17.94 3.83 -7.02
N ILE A 311 -16.74 3.83 -6.44
CA ILE A 311 -16.54 3.46 -5.04
C ILE A 311 -15.91 4.64 -4.32
N VAL A 312 -16.49 5.03 -3.20
CA VAL A 312 -15.84 5.93 -2.24
C VAL A 312 -15.40 5.10 -1.04
N PHE A 313 -14.09 5.02 -0.82
CA PHE A 313 -13.53 4.50 0.41
C PHE A 313 -13.43 5.63 1.43
N GLN A 314 -13.91 5.39 2.64
CA GLN A 314 -13.93 6.33 3.75
C GLN A 314 -13.21 5.71 4.93
N ASP A 315 -12.08 6.27 5.34
CA ASP A 315 -11.43 5.88 6.59
C ASP A 315 -12.31 6.26 7.79
N THR A 316 -12.18 5.51 8.88
CA THR A 316 -12.86 5.78 10.14
C THR A 316 -11.86 5.90 11.28
N SER A 317 -12.13 6.75 12.25
CA SER A 317 -11.31 6.87 13.48
C SER A 317 -11.57 5.74 14.50
N ILE A 318 -12.22 4.65 14.09
CA ILE A 318 -12.42 3.47 14.94
C ILE A 318 -11.05 2.85 15.22
N VAL A 319 -10.71 2.72 16.50
CA VAL A 319 -9.35 2.41 16.99
C VAL A 319 -8.34 3.53 16.74
N THR A 320 -8.09 3.88 15.49
CA THR A 320 -7.17 4.93 15.04
C THR A 320 -7.53 5.32 13.62
N VAL A 321 -7.15 6.52 13.20
CA VAL A 321 -7.08 6.85 11.76
C VAL A 321 -5.80 6.26 11.18
N GLU A 322 -5.87 5.77 9.95
CA GLU A 322 -4.75 5.14 9.25
C GLU A 322 -4.96 5.21 7.73
N ASP A 323 -3.88 5.05 6.97
CA ASP A 323 -4.01 4.77 5.54
C ASP A 323 -4.32 3.28 5.32
N HIS A 324 -5.25 3.00 4.42
CA HIS A 324 -5.65 1.64 4.06
C HIS A 324 -5.48 1.43 2.55
N PRO A 325 -4.36 0.82 2.11
CA PRO A 325 -4.12 0.50 0.71
C PRO A 325 -5.16 -0.51 0.19
N MET A 326 -6.15 -0.01 -0.53
CA MET A 326 -7.24 -0.81 -1.11
C MET A 326 -6.86 -1.30 -2.50
N HIS A 327 -7.00 -2.61 -2.73
CA HIS A 327 -6.68 -3.25 -4.00
C HIS A 327 -7.87 -4.00 -4.59
N ILE A 328 -8.03 -3.89 -5.91
CA ILE A 328 -9.10 -4.55 -6.65
C ILE A 328 -8.50 -5.53 -7.64
N HIS A 329 -8.80 -6.82 -7.45
CA HIS A 329 -8.37 -7.85 -8.38
C HIS A 329 -9.12 -7.72 -9.71
N GLY A 330 -8.41 -7.94 -10.81
CA GLY A 330 -8.99 -8.01 -12.16
C GLY A 330 -9.34 -6.67 -12.79
N TYR A 331 -9.06 -5.55 -12.11
CA TYR A 331 -9.31 -4.20 -12.61
C TYR A 331 -8.18 -3.25 -12.26
N ASP A 332 -7.92 -2.31 -13.17
CA ASP A 332 -7.44 -0.99 -12.78
C ASP A 332 -8.65 -0.05 -12.69
N PHE A 333 -8.50 1.02 -11.93
CA PHE A 333 -9.49 2.06 -11.74
C PHE A 333 -8.86 3.45 -11.85
N TYR A 334 -9.69 4.44 -12.13
CA TYR A 334 -9.30 5.84 -12.09
C TYR A 334 -9.55 6.41 -10.70
N VAL A 335 -8.53 7.01 -10.09
CA VAL A 335 -8.68 7.75 -8.83
C VAL A 335 -9.15 9.17 -9.16
N VAL A 336 -10.44 9.44 -8.95
CA VAL A 336 -11.06 10.69 -9.40
C VAL A 336 -11.04 11.80 -8.36
N GLY A 337 -10.83 11.47 -7.09
CA GLY A 337 -10.69 12.47 -6.05
C GLY A 337 -10.32 11.85 -4.71
N SER A 338 -9.77 12.67 -3.83
CA SER A 338 -9.49 12.33 -2.43
C SER A 338 -9.59 13.57 -1.56
N GLY A 339 -9.74 13.37 -0.26
CA GLY A 339 -9.83 14.44 0.71
C GLY A 339 -9.69 13.94 2.14
N PHE A 340 -9.56 14.88 3.08
CA PHE A 340 -9.60 14.61 4.51
C PHE A 340 -11.00 14.81 5.07
N GLY A 341 -11.27 14.18 6.21
CA GLY A 341 -12.57 14.20 6.88
C GLY A 341 -13.58 13.25 6.24
N ASN A 342 -14.85 13.54 6.46
CA ASN A 342 -15.95 12.76 5.88
C ASN A 342 -16.24 13.25 4.45
N PHE A 343 -16.39 12.32 3.51
CA PHE A 343 -16.81 12.63 2.15
C PHE A 343 -18.16 13.34 2.13
N ASP A 344 -18.22 14.47 1.43
CA ASP A 344 -19.46 15.21 1.18
C ASP A 344 -19.99 14.89 -0.23
N PRO A 345 -21.03 14.05 -0.38
CA PRO A 345 -21.56 13.65 -1.68
C PRO A 345 -22.18 14.82 -2.46
N LYS A 346 -22.41 15.99 -1.84
CA LYS A 346 -22.93 17.18 -2.53
C LYS A 346 -21.81 18.06 -3.09
N ASN A 347 -20.71 18.21 -2.34
CA ASN A 347 -19.68 19.21 -2.64
C ASN A 347 -18.39 18.61 -3.21
N ASP A 348 -17.98 17.43 -2.77
CA ASP A 348 -16.71 16.84 -3.20
C ASP A 348 -16.69 16.33 -4.64
N PRO A 349 -17.78 15.77 -5.20
CA PRO A 349 -17.81 15.37 -6.61
C PRO A 349 -17.50 16.51 -7.58
N ALA A 350 -17.78 17.77 -7.20
CA ALA A 350 -17.46 18.93 -8.03
C ALA A 350 -15.95 19.17 -8.19
N LYS A 351 -15.13 18.60 -7.29
CA LYS A 351 -13.68 18.69 -7.30
C LYS A 351 -13.01 17.51 -8.01
N PHE A 352 -13.79 16.54 -8.48
CA PHE A 352 -13.23 15.34 -9.11
C PHE A 352 -12.43 15.68 -10.37
N ASN A 353 -11.25 15.07 -10.49
CA ASN A 353 -10.52 15.04 -11.74
C ASN A 353 -11.17 14.01 -12.68
N LEU A 354 -11.99 14.50 -13.60
CA LEU A 354 -12.62 13.69 -14.66
C LEU A 354 -11.95 13.88 -16.03
N VAL A 355 -10.78 14.55 -16.06
CA VAL A 355 -10.03 14.83 -17.29
C VAL A 355 -8.90 13.82 -17.43
N ASP A 356 -8.00 13.78 -16.45
CA ASP A 356 -6.80 12.95 -16.47
C ASP A 356 -6.49 12.32 -15.10
N PRO A 357 -7.46 11.70 -14.40
CA PRO A 357 -7.18 11.02 -13.14
C PRO A 357 -6.15 9.90 -13.34
N PRO A 358 -5.28 9.63 -12.37
CA PRO A 358 -4.33 8.53 -12.47
C PRO A 358 -5.07 7.19 -12.49
N ARG A 359 -4.54 6.26 -13.28
CA ARG A 359 -5.00 4.87 -13.35
C ARG A 359 -4.15 4.02 -12.39
N ARG A 360 -4.81 3.27 -11.51
CA ARG A 360 -4.19 2.50 -10.41
C ARG A 360 -4.90 1.17 -10.24
N ASN A 361 -4.22 0.21 -9.62
CA ASN A 361 -4.87 -1.00 -9.10
C ASN A 361 -4.90 -1.00 -7.56
N THR A 362 -4.11 -0.12 -6.93
CA THR A 362 -4.04 0.02 -5.48
C THR A 362 -4.08 1.49 -5.08
N ILE A 363 -4.92 1.85 -4.11
CA ILE A 363 -4.99 3.21 -3.58
C ILE A 363 -5.39 3.24 -2.10
N GLY A 364 -4.67 4.04 -1.34
CA GLY A 364 -4.93 4.34 0.06
C GLY A 364 -5.96 5.45 0.27
N THR A 365 -6.69 5.43 1.38
CA THR A 365 -7.37 6.62 1.90
C THR A 365 -6.38 7.44 2.70
N PRO A 366 -6.31 8.78 2.51
CA PRO A 366 -5.56 9.61 3.45
C PRO A 366 -6.02 9.33 4.89
N PRO A 367 -5.12 9.33 5.90
CA PRO A 367 -5.53 9.07 7.27
C PRO A 367 -6.64 10.02 7.72
N GLY A 368 -7.75 9.46 8.16
CA GLY A 368 -8.96 10.19 8.53
C GLY A 368 -9.62 10.88 7.33
N GLY A 369 -9.57 10.27 6.15
CA GLY A 369 -10.03 10.84 4.90
C GLY A 369 -10.78 9.86 4.00
N TRP A 370 -10.90 10.23 2.73
CA TRP A 370 -11.62 9.45 1.73
C TRP A 370 -10.92 9.49 0.37
N VAL A 371 -11.17 8.47 -0.44
CA VAL A 371 -10.78 8.43 -1.84
C VAL A 371 -11.93 7.87 -2.71
N ALA A 372 -12.16 8.50 -3.85
CA ALA A 372 -13.17 8.11 -4.82
C ALA A 372 -12.51 7.52 -6.07
N ILE A 373 -12.94 6.34 -6.47
CA ILE A 373 -12.47 5.65 -7.67
C ILE A 373 -13.62 5.34 -8.63
N ARG A 374 -13.29 5.20 -9.93
CA ARG A 374 -14.24 4.79 -10.97
C ARG A 374 -13.64 3.75 -11.91
N PHE A 375 -14.44 2.76 -12.27
CA PHE A 375 -14.10 1.75 -13.28
C PHE A 375 -15.36 1.23 -13.97
N VAL A 376 -15.20 0.44 -15.02
CA VAL A 376 -16.31 -0.28 -15.66
C VAL A 376 -16.18 -1.74 -15.27
N ALA A 377 -17.26 -2.37 -14.81
CA ALA A 377 -17.28 -3.79 -14.46
C ALA A 377 -17.35 -4.67 -15.72
N ASP A 378 -16.31 -4.66 -16.54
CA ASP A 378 -16.24 -5.29 -17.87
C ASP A 378 -15.27 -6.49 -17.96
N ASN A 379 -14.72 -6.95 -16.84
CA ASN A 379 -13.95 -8.18 -16.77
C ASN A 379 -14.86 -9.32 -16.26
N PRO A 380 -15.38 -10.20 -17.15
CA PRO A 380 -16.17 -11.33 -16.73
C PRO A 380 -15.23 -12.43 -16.23
N ASP A 381 -15.55 -13.04 -15.09
CA ASP A 381 -14.89 -14.29 -14.72
C ASP A 381 -15.10 -15.34 -15.83
N CYS A 382 -14.02 -15.94 -16.31
CA CYS A 382 -13.97 -16.67 -17.58
C CYS A 382 -15.02 -17.80 -17.73
N THR A 383 -16.04 -17.54 -18.59
CA THR A 383 -16.93 -18.46 -19.35
C THR A 383 -17.99 -19.25 -18.55
N ALA A 384 -19.27 -19.44 -18.94
CA ALA A 384 -20.01 -19.23 -20.18
C ALA A 384 -21.49 -18.80 -19.94
N THR A 385 -22.07 -18.16 -20.96
CA THR A 385 -23.51 -17.88 -21.24
C THR A 385 -24.39 -17.00 -20.34
N THR A 386 -23.95 -16.48 -19.20
CA THR A 386 -24.52 -15.21 -18.67
C THR A 386 -23.45 -14.37 -17.96
N THR A 387 -23.13 -13.22 -18.55
CA THR A 387 -22.09 -12.27 -18.13
C THR A 387 -22.32 -11.75 -16.72
N ARG A 388 -21.43 -12.10 -15.78
CA ARG A 388 -21.45 -11.63 -14.38
C ARG A 388 -20.00 -11.54 -13.87
N SER A 389 -19.64 -10.39 -13.32
CA SER A 389 -18.31 -10.07 -12.79
C SER A 389 -18.41 -9.81 -11.29
N THR A 390 -17.53 -10.39 -10.48
CA THR A 390 -17.43 -10.06 -9.05
C THR A 390 -15.99 -9.67 -8.73
N PRO A 391 -15.62 -8.37 -8.86
CA PRO A 391 -14.30 -7.93 -8.40
C PRO A 391 -14.13 -8.24 -6.90
N MET A 392 -12.98 -8.81 -6.54
CA MET A 392 -12.59 -8.99 -5.15
C MET A 392 -11.80 -7.75 -4.72
N LEU A 393 -12.35 -7.05 -3.73
CA LEU A 393 -11.69 -5.93 -3.06
C LEU A 393 -11.07 -6.46 -1.77
N GLU A 394 -9.76 -6.32 -1.63
CA GLU A 394 -9.04 -6.69 -0.41
C GLU A 394 -8.22 -5.48 0.07
N PRO A 395 -8.19 -5.17 1.38
CA PRO A 395 -7.13 -4.35 1.93
C PRO A 395 -5.81 -5.13 1.81
N ILE A 396 -4.74 -4.50 1.32
CA ILE A 396 -3.43 -5.17 1.18
C ILE A 396 -2.72 -5.30 2.53
N SER A 397 -2.97 -4.37 3.45
CA SER A 397 -2.43 -4.38 4.82
C SER A 397 -3.55 -4.17 5.85
N ASN A 398 -3.44 -4.91 6.97
CA ASN A 398 -4.02 -4.74 8.32
C ASN A 398 -4.43 -6.06 9.00
#